data_AF-A0A2V8VLR4-F1
#
_entry.id   AF-A0A2V8VLR4-F1
#
_cell.length_a   1.000
_cell.length_b   1.000
_cell.length_c   1.000
_cell.angle_alpha   90.00
_cell.angle_beta   90.00
_cell.angle_gamma   90.00
#
_symmetry.space_group_name_H-M   'P 1'
#
loop_
_entity.id
_entity.type
_entity.pdbx_description
1 polymer ?
#
loop_
_entity_poly.entity_id
_entity_poly.type
_entity_poly.pdbx_seq_one_letter_code
_entity_poly.pdbx_strand_id
1 'polypeptide(L)'
;MNRRVAGWLIRLYPPAWRARYGEEFLVFLEARPVTSGDLLNVVGCALYERVRSFGVYKMSKLQNSLVLMAYAYLAAIAAGVNLYWTVDDTPLVDAMRAHAALFAWWNLVAAGSLVALAAVVALGLPALWAMLRFARTARRRDIVARLAFPPCAAALILIWIIAVAMKTGWAPLFWDVMGQPPARWALSSVTLMLFVVGLFGSAISLKQAIQRSTLTEQQLILFGRAVWIRPLSLAKIPALVLAGSIVMMAVGVTGWGLLADQYAPAAFHARDGGFFGSPNLVSWMGSLALFVVSAVTALRGARWILDTRTA
;
A
#
# COMPACT_ATOMS: atom_id res chain seq x y z
N MET A 1 -15.37 -1.59 -33.15
CA MET A 1 -13.92 -1.72 -32.78
C MET A 1 -13.35 -3.01 -33.39
N ASN A 2 -12.04 -3.14 -33.64
CA ASN A 2 -11.47 -4.40 -34.14
C ASN A 2 -11.69 -5.54 -33.12
N ARG A 3 -12.23 -6.67 -33.58
CA ARG A 3 -12.48 -7.90 -32.80
C ARG A 3 -11.28 -8.34 -31.96
N ARG A 4 -10.05 -8.13 -32.44
CA ARG A 4 -8.82 -8.43 -31.69
C ARG A 4 -8.69 -7.58 -30.42
N VAL A 5 -8.97 -6.27 -30.52
CA VAL A 5 -8.91 -5.35 -29.38
C VAL A 5 -10.04 -5.66 -28.39
N ALA A 6 -11.24 -5.93 -28.89
CA ALA A 6 -12.38 -6.34 -28.06
C ALA A 6 -12.09 -7.65 -27.29
N GLY A 7 -11.56 -8.66 -27.97
CA GLY A 7 -11.14 -9.91 -27.35
C GLY A 7 -10.01 -9.71 -26.32
N TRP A 8 -9.08 -8.79 -26.56
CA TRP A 8 -8.04 -8.43 -25.59
C TRP A 8 -8.65 -7.77 -24.35
N LEU A 9 -9.56 -6.80 -24.51
CA LEU A 9 -10.25 -6.15 -23.40
C LEU A 9 -11.08 -7.14 -22.57
N ILE A 10 -11.77 -8.08 -23.22
CA ILE A 10 -12.56 -9.10 -22.51
C ILE A 10 -11.66 -9.94 -21.62
N ARG A 11 -10.43 -10.28 -22.05
CA ARG A 11 -9.47 -11.05 -21.23
C ARG A 11 -9.10 -10.34 -19.91
N LEU A 12 -9.34 -9.02 -19.80
CA LEU A 12 -9.22 -8.30 -18.55
C LEU A 12 -10.27 -8.73 -17.52
N TYR A 13 -11.40 -9.32 -17.90
CA TYR A 13 -12.42 -9.79 -16.95
C TYR A 13 -12.09 -11.17 -16.33
N PRO A 14 -12.61 -11.46 -15.11
CA PRO A 14 -12.47 -12.79 -14.48
C PRO A 14 -12.98 -13.93 -15.37
N PRO A 15 -12.39 -15.14 -15.30
CA PRO A 15 -12.83 -16.28 -16.12
C PRO A 15 -14.32 -16.61 -15.98
N ALA A 16 -14.87 -16.59 -14.76
CA ALA A 16 -16.29 -16.86 -14.53
C ALA A 16 -17.20 -15.80 -15.16
N TRP A 17 -16.80 -14.53 -15.10
CA TRP A 17 -17.52 -13.45 -15.78
C TRP A 17 -17.48 -13.64 -17.30
N ARG A 18 -16.30 -13.95 -17.86
CA ARG A 18 -16.13 -14.19 -19.30
C ARG A 18 -16.93 -15.39 -19.78
N ALA A 19 -16.99 -16.46 -18.99
CA ALA A 19 -17.77 -17.64 -19.34
C ALA A 19 -19.27 -17.32 -19.43
N ARG A 20 -19.76 -16.34 -18.67
CA ARG A 20 -21.17 -15.98 -18.62
C ARG A 20 -21.55 -14.85 -19.59
N TYR A 21 -20.72 -13.83 -19.73
CA TYR A 21 -21.04 -12.59 -20.46
C TYR A 21 -20.06 -12.26 -21.60
N GLY A 22 -19.04 -13.09 -21.82
CA GLY A 22 -17.93 -12.76 -22.71
C GLY A 22 -18.35 -12.60 -24.17
N GLU A 23 -19.19 -13.50 -24.69
CA GLU A 23 -19.65 -13.46 -26.08
C GLU A 23 -20.60 -12.27 -26.32
N GLU A 24 -21.57 -12.05 -25.42
CA GLU A 24 -22.50 -10.91 -25.50
C GLU A 24 -21.74 -9.57 -25.47
N PHE A 25 -20.75 -9.45 -24.59
CA PHE A 25 -19.95 -8.24 -24.46
C PHE A 25 -19.02 -8.03 -25.67
N LEU A 26 -18.54 -9.11 -26.31
CA LEU A 26 -17.77 -9.02 -27.55
C LEU A 26 -18.60 -8.40 -28.67
N VAL A 27 -19.80 -8.93 -28.89
CA VAL A 27 -20.74 -8.43 -29.91
C VAL A 27 -21.09 -6.95 -29.63
N PHE A 28 -21.35 -6.61 -28.37
CA PHE A 28 -21.62 -5.24 -27.94
C PHE A 28 -20.47 -4.27 -28.25
N LEU A 29 -19.22 -4.68 -28.03
CA LEU A 29 -18.04 -3.87 -28.33
C LEU A 29 -17.75 -3.74 -29.84
N GLU A 30 -18.20 -4.71 -30.65
CA GLU A 30 -18.06 -4.67 -32.10
C GLU A 30 -19.09 -3.74 -32.75
N ALA A 31 -20.32 -3.73 -32.24
CA ALA A 31 -21.46 -3.03 -32.83
C ALA A 31 -21.39 -1.49 -32.78
N ARG A 32 -20.49 -0.91 -32.00
CA ARG A 32 -20.39 0.56 -31.84
C ARG A 32 -18.96 1.10 -31.98
N PRO A 33 -18.78 2.34 -32.46
CA PRO A 33 -17.51 3.04 -32.33
C PRO A 33 -17.20 3.24 -30.84
N VAL A 34 -16.02 2.82 -30.42
CA VAL A 34 -15.58 2.85 -29.02
C VAL A 34 -14.77 4.12 -28.82
N THR A 35 -15.18 4.97 -27.88
CA THR A 35 -14.41 6.17 -27.51
C THR A 35 -13.26 5.81 -26.55
N SER A 36 -12.30 6.72 -26.38
CA SER A 36 -11.26 6.56 -25.34
C SER A 36 -11.86 6.44 -23.93
N GLY A 37 -12.96 7.15 -23.67
CA GLY A 37 -13.72 7.04 -22.42
C GLY A 37 -14.32 5.65 -22.22
N ASP A 38 -14.85 5.03 -23.27
CA ASP A 38 -15.36 3.65 -23.21
C ASP A 38 -14.26 2.64 -22.88
N LEU A 39 -13.06 2.81 -23.44
CA LEU A 39 -11.91 1.94 -23.12
C LEU A 39 -11.54 2.03 -21.64
N LEU A 40 -11.44 3.25 -21.11
CA LEU A 40 -11.17 3.47 -19.69
C LEU A 40 -12.27 2.87 -18.82
N ASN A 41 -13.54 3.03 -19.21
CA ASN A 41 -14.66 2.44 -18.50
C ASN A 41 -14.62 0.90 -18.52
N VAL A 42 -14.34 0.28 -19.67
CA VAL A 42 -14.20 -1.18 -19.80
C VAL A 42 -13.07 -1.71 -18.92
N VAL A 43 -11.92 -1.04 -18.93
CA VAL A 43 -10.78 -1.39 -18.06
C VAL A 43 -11.15 -1.22 -16.58
N GLY A 44 -11.83 -0.12 -16.24
CA GLY A 44 -12.31 0.17 -14.89
C GLY A 44 -13.30 -0.89 -14.39
N CYS A 45 -14.29 -1.26 -15.20
CA CYS A 45 -15.26 -2.32 -14.91
C CYS A 45 -14.59 -3.70 -14.80
N ALA A 46 -13.61 -4.01 -15.68
CA ALA A 46 -12.85 -5.25 -15.59
C ALA A 46 -12.04 -5.33 -14.28
N LEU A 47 -11.42 -4.22 -13.89
CA LEU A 47 -10.70 -4.10 -12.63
C LEU A 47 -11.67 -4.24 -11.44
N TYR A 48 -12.82 -3.57 -11.50
CA TYR A 48 -13.88 -3.66 -10.49
C TYR A 48 -14.40 -5.09 -10.33
N GLU A 49 -14.71 -5.80 -11.42
CA GLU A 49 -15.19 -7.18 -11.37
C GLU A 49 -14.11 -8.15 -10.87
N ARG A 50 -12.84 -7.91 -11.24
CA ARG A 50 -11.74 -8.62 -10.59
C ARG A 50 -11.72 -8.36 -9.09
N VAL A 51 -11.97 -7.13 -8.67
CA VAL A 51 -12.05 -6.76 -7.25
C VAL A 51 -13.27 -7.38 -6.55
N ARG A 52 -14.41 -7.46 -7.21
CA ARG A 52 -15.62 -8.03 -6.63
C ARG A 52 -15.58 -9.55 -6.54
N SER A 53 -14.94 -10.21 -7.51
CA SER A 53 -14.77 -11.68 -7.51
C SER A 53 -13.95 -12.23 -6.32
N PHE A 54 -13.42 -11.35 -5.45
CA PHE A 54 -12.66 -11.68 -4.24
C PHE A 54 -13.45 -12.40 -3.13
N GLY A 55 -14.79 -12.44 -3.18
CA GLY A 55 -15.65 -12.96 -2.11
C GLY A 55 -15.83 -14.49 -2.05
N VAL A 56 -15.29 -15.25 -3.00
CA VAL A 56 -15.59 -16.70 -3.12
C VAL A 56 -14.78 -17.57 -2.14
N TYR A 57 -13.62 -17.11 -1.69
CA TYR A 57 -12.75 -17.89 -0.81
C TYR A 57 -12.96 -17.52 0.67
N LYS A 58 -13.36 -18.50 1.48
CA LYS A 58 -13.37 -18.38 2.95
C LYS A 58 -11.94 -18.26 3.45
N MET A 59 -11.60 -17.11 4.04
CA MET A 59 -10.29 -16.89 4.68
C MET A 59 -10.31 -17.35 6.13
N SER A 60 -9.22 -17.96 6.59
CA SER A 60 -9.04 -18.23 8.02
C SER A 60 -8.85 -16.92 8.80
N LYS A 61 -9.07 -16.96 10.13
CA LYS A 61 -8.82 -15.81 11.02
C LYS A 61 -7.38 -15.28 10.88
N LEU A 62 -6.41 -16.18 10.76
CA LEU A 62 -5.00 -15.83 10.56
C LEU A 62 -4.78 -15.09 9.23
N GLN A 63 -5.27 -15.64 8.12
CA GLN A 63 -5.14 -15.00 6.81
C GLN A 63 -5.79 -13.61 6.81
N ASN A 64 -6.99 -13.50 7.38
CA ASN A 64 -7.68 -12.24 7.53
C ASN A 64 -6.86 -11.22 8.33
N SER A 65 -6.28 -11.64 9.45
CA SER A 65 -5.39 -10.77 10.23
C SER A 65 -4.16 -10.33 9.44
N LEU A 66 -3.49 -11.24 8.72
CA LEU A 66 -2.32 -10.89 7.91
C LEU A 66 -2.66 -9.87 6.83
N VAL A 67 -3.85 -9.98 6.21
CA VAL A 67 -4.33 -8.99 5.25
C VAL A 67 -4.60 -7.65 5.91
N LEU A 68 -5.27 -7.61 7.07
CA LEU A 68 -5.49 -6.37 7.80
C LEU A 68 -4.17 -5.69 8.19
N MET A 69 -3.18 -6.47 8.63
CA MET A 69 -1.83 -5.96 8.94
C MET A 69 -1.15 -5.35 7.73
N ALA A 70 -1.18 -6.06 6.59
CA ALA A 70 -0.61 -5.54 5.35
C ALA A 70 -1.32 -4.26 4.90
N TYR A 71 -2.64 -4.18 5.03
CA TYR A 71 -3.41 -2.98 4.69
C TYR A 71 -3.12 -1.82 5.60
N ALA A 72 -3.04 -2.05 6.91
CA ALA A 72 -2.66 -1.04 7.87
C ALA A 72 -1.27 -0.49 7.55
N TYR A 73 -0.28 -1.36 7.32
CA TYR A 73 1.08 -0.92 6.99
C TYR A 73 1.16 -0.12 5.68
N LEU A 74 0.49 -0.57 4.61
CA LEU A 74 0.45 0.17 3.34
C LEU A 74 -0.27 1.52 3.49
N ALA A 75 -1.33 1.60 4.29
CA ALA A 75 -1.99 2.86 4.61
C ALA A 75 -1.09 3.78 5.44
N ALA A 76 -0.31 3.24 6.38
CA ALA A 76 0.66 4.01 7.16
C ALA A 76 1.80 4.54 6.27
N ILE A 77 2.26 3.78 5.28
CA ILE A 77 3.22 4.26 4.28
C ILE A 77 2.63 5.46 3.52
N ALA A 78 1.40 5.34 3.01
CA ALA A 78 0.75 6.45 2.31
C ALA A 78 0.57 7.69 3.20
N ALA A 79 0.19 7.50 4.47
CA ALA A 79 0.03 8.58 5.44
C ALA A 79 1.36 9.26 5.77
N GLY A 80 2.43 8.47 5.96
CA GLY A 80 3.78 8.96 6.22
C GLY A 80 4.36 9.69 5.02
N VAL A 81 4.11 9.20 3.81
CA VAL A 81 4.47 9.87 2.55
C VAL A 81 3.80 11.25 2.44
N ASN A 82 2.50 11.34 2.71
CA ASN A 82 1.78 12.62 2.70
C ASN A 82 2.23 13.56 3.83
N LEU A 83 2.58 13.02 5.00
CA LEU A 83 3.11 13.83 6.10
C LEU A 83 4.49 14.37 5.75
N TYR A 84 5.36 13.53 5.19
CA TYR A 84 6.68 13.94 4.74
C TYR A 84 6.58 15.06 3.72
N TRP A 85 5.68 14.97 2.74
CA TRP A 85 5.38 16.07 1.82
C TRP A 85 4.94 17.36 2.55
N THR A 86 4.10 17.23 3.57
CA THR A 86 3.62 18.40 4.33
C THR A 86 4.76 19.15 5.04
N VAL A 87 5.86 18.46 5.35
CA VAL A 87 6.98 19.02 6.12
C VAL A 87 8.16 19.39 5.22
N ASP A 88 8.59 18.46 4.37
CA ASP A 88 9.77 18.62 3.54
C ASP A 88 9.60 19.79 2.57
N ASP A 89 10.67 20.56 2.37
CA ASP A 89 10.68 21.79 1.54
C ASP A 89 9.74 22.92 1.99
N THR A 90 9.19 22.87 3.22
CA THR A 90 8.40 23.97 3.80
C THR A 90 9.12 24.66 4.97
N PRO A 91 8.70 25.89 5.36
CA PRO A 91 9.21 26.55 6.58
C PRO A 91 8.98 25.76 7.88
N LEU A 92 8.16 24.69 7.84
CA LEU A 92 7.95 23.80 8.99
C LEU A 92 9.21 23.01 9.35
N VAL A 93 10.14 22.80 8.41
CA VAL A 93 11.46 22.22 8.72
C VAL A 93 12.25 23.12 9.66
N ASP A 94 12.26 24.42 9.41
CA ASP A 94 12.98 25.38 10.24
C ASP A 94 12.32 25.51 11.62
N ALA A 95 10.99 25.52 11.68
CA ALA A 95 10.25 25.47 12.95
C ALA A 95 10.60 24.20 13.75
N MET A 96 10.71 23.05 13.07
CA MET A 96 11.10 21.80 13.72
C MET A 96 12.53 21.84 14.27
N ARG A 97 13.46 22.51 13.58
CA ARG A 97 14.84 22.71 14.07
C ARG A 97 14.90 23.71 15.24
N ALA A 98 14.03 24.72 15.24
CA ALA A 98 13.98 25.74 16.28
C ALA A 98 13.33 25.25 17.58
N HIS A 99 12.40 24.29 17.52
CA HIS A 99 11.62 23.83 18.67
C HIS A 99 11.83 22.34 18.97
N ALA A 100 12.53 22.05 20.07
CA ALA A 100 12.85 20.67 20.50
C ALA A 100 11.62 19.77 20.67
N ALA A 101 10.47 20.33 21.07
CA ALA A 101 9.22 19.59 21.19
C ALA A 101 8.71 19.08 19.84
N LEU A 102 8.71 19.92 18.79
CA LEU A 102 8.35 19.51 17.43
C LEU A 102 9.29 18.42 16.91
N PHE A 103 10.59 18.60 17.12
CA PHE A 103 11.59 17.61 16.75
C PHE A 103 11.39 16.28 17.48
N ALA A 104 11.04 16.29 18.76
CA ALA A 104 10.76 15.08 19.54
C ALA A 104 9.57 14.29 18.97
N TRP A 105 8.46 14.96 18.64
CA TRP A 105 7.31 14.29 18.03
C TRP A 105 7.60 13.76 16.62
N TRP A 106 8.40 14.47 15.83
CA TRP A 106 8.88 13.97 14.54
C TRP A 106 9.70 12.69 14.70
N ASN A 107 10.64 12.68 15.64
CA ASN A 107 11.44 11.49 15.95
C ASN A 107 10.59 10.33 16.49
N LEU A 108 9.47 10.60 17.18
CA LEU A 108 8.54 9.55 17.58
C LEU A 108 7.88 8.87 16.38
N VAL A 109 7.51 9.65 15.35
CA VAL A 109 6.99 9.11 14.08
C VAL A 109 8.08 8.28 13.37
N ALA A 110 9.31 8.80 13.29
CA ALA A 110 10.43 8.10 12.68
C ALA A 110 10.80 6.79 13.42
N ALA A 111 10.84 6.82 14.74
CA ALA A 111 11.05 5.61 15.55
C ALA A 111 9.94 4.59 15.30
N GLY A 112 8.68 5.04 15.21
CA GLY A 112 7.54 4.16 14.93
C GLY A 112 7.60 3.53 13.55
N SER A 113 8.06 4.27 12.53
CA SER A 113 8.20 3.71 11.18
C SER A 113 9.32 2.65 11.12
N LEU A 114 10.44 2.86 11.81
CA LEU A 114 11.54 1.88 11.90
C LEU A 114 11.10 0.60 12.63
N VAL A 115 10.41 0.73 13.77
CA VAL A 115 9.91 -0.43 14.52
C VAL A 115 8.81 -1.16 13.73
N ALA A 116 7.92 -0.43 13.04
CA ALA A 116 6.93 -1.01 12.15
C ALA A 116 7.58 -1.81 11.01
N LEU A 117 8.63 -1.26 10.37
CA LEU A 117 9.39 -1.96 9.33
C LEU A 117 10.02 -3.25 9.87
N ALA A 118 10.68 -3.18 11.04
CA ALA A 118 11.26 -4.36 11.67
C ALA A 118 10.21 -5.44 11.97
N ALA A 119 9.03 -5.05 12.47
CA ALA A 119 7.91 -5.94 12.72
C ALA A 119 7.35 -6.57 11.43
N VAL A 120 7.24 -5.79 10.35
CA VAL A 120 6.83 -6.30 9.03
C VAL A 120 7.85 -7.26 8.46
N VAL A 121 9.16 -7.03 8.64
CA VAL A 121 10.18 -7.99 8.21
C VAL A 121 10.09 -9.27 9.03
N ALA A 122 9.98 -9.16 10.36
CA ALA A 122 9.89 -10.30 11.27
C ALA A 122 8.63 -11.15 11.02
N LEU A 123 7.49 -10.53 10.72
CA LEU A 123 6.22 -11.21 10.42
C LEU A 123 6.14 -11.67 8.96
N GLY A 124 6.52 -10.79 8.05
CA GLY A 124 6.31 -10.90 6.61
C GLY A 124 7.30 -11.85 5.96
N LEU A 125 8.58 -11.84 6.33
CA LEU A 125 9.59 -12.68 5.68
C LEU A 125 9.30 -14.19 5.85
N PRO A 126 8.99 -14.70 7.06
CA PRO A 126 8.62 -16.11 7.22
C PRO A 126 7.33 -16.46 6.46
N ALA A 127 6.33 -15.57 6.46
CA ALA A 127 5.08 -15.79 5.73
C ALA A 127 5.29 -15.82 4.22
N LEU A 128 6.07 -14.88 3.68
CA LEU A 128 6.44 -14.81 2.26
C LEU A 128 7.22 -16.06 1.84
N TRP A 129 8.18 -16.50 2.67
CA TRP A 129 8.93 -17.72 2.41
C TRP A 129 8.04 -18.96 2.37
N ALA A 130 7.12 -19.10 3.33
CA ALA A 130 6.16 -20.21 3.35
C ALA A 130 5.25 -20.20 2.11
N MET A 131 4.71 -19.03 1.74
CA MET A 131 3.88 -18.88 0.54
C MET A 131 4.67 -19.18 -0.74
N LEU A 132 5.93 -18.75 -0.84
CA LEU A 132 6.79 -18.99 -2.00
C LEU A 132 7.15 -20.48 -2.13
N ARG A 133 7.49 -21.13 -1.02
CA ARG A 133 7.77 -22.58 -0.99
C ARG A 133 6.53 -23.36 -1.44
N PHE A 134 5.37 -23.06 -0.85
CA PHE A 134 4.09 -23.66 -1.23
C PHE A 134 3.79 -23.46 -2.73
N ALA A 135 3.98 -22.24 -3.24
CA ALA A 135 3.74 -21.94 -4.63
C ALA A 135 4.67 -22.72 -5.58
N ARG A 136 5.94 -22.90 -5.20
CA ARG A 136 6.90 -23.71 -5.97
C ARG A 136 6.55 -25.20 -5.94
N THR A 137 6.25 -25.75 -4.77
CA THR A 137 5.92 -27.19 -4.63
C THR A 137 4.62 -27.54 -5.34
N ALA A 138 3.59 -26.69 -5.22
CA ALA A 138 2.31 -26.88 -5.90
C ALA A 138 2.31 -26.42 -7.37
N ARG A 139 3.46 -25.95 -7.90
CA ARG A 139 3.62 -25.36 -9.25
C ARG A 139 2.62 -24.24 -9.57
N ARG A 140 2.18 -23.51 -8.53
CA ARG A 140 1.22 -22.39 -8.58
C ARG A 140 1.94 -21.08 -8.92
N ARG A 141 2.34 -20.93 -10.19
CA ARG A 141 2.98 -19.69 -10.71
C ARG A 141 2.13 -18.43 -10.49
N ASP A 142 0.82 -18.61 -10.37
CA ASP A 142 -0.13 -17.55 -10.10
C ASP A 142 0.10 -16.88 -8.72
N ILE A 143 0.55 -17.62 -7.70
CA ILE A 143 0.86 -17.05 -6.38
C ILE A 143 2.20 -16.30 -6.44
N VAL A 144 3.21 -16.86 -7.11
CA VAL A 144 4.53 -16.24 -7.25
C VAL A 144 4.44 -14.88 -7.95
N ALA A 145 3.69 -14.80 -9.06
CA ALA A 145 3.49 -13.54 -9.78
C ALA A 145 2.85 -12.46 -8.91
N ARG A 146 1.96 -12.84 -7.99
CA ARG A 146 1.32 -11.91 -7.05
C ARG A 146 2.26 -11.43 -5.95
N LEU A 147 3.05 -12.34 -5.38
CA LEU A 147 4.06 -11.99 -4.39
C LEU A 147 5.17 -11.11 -4.97
N ALA A 148 5.47 -11.26 -6.27
CA ALA A 148 6.44 -10.42 -6.97
C ALA A 148 5.91 -9.01 -7.27
N PHE A 149 4.60 -8.77 -7.23
CA PHE A 149 4.03 -7.47 -7.60
C PHE A 149 4.55 -6.31 -6.73
N PRO A 150 4.52 -6.34 -5.39
CA PRO A 150 5.04 -5.23 -4.58
C PRO A 150 6.51 -4.86 -4.84
N PRO A 151 7.48 -5.80 -4.85
CA PRO A 151 8.87 -5.43 -5.15
C PRO A 151 9.05 -4.98 -6.61
N CYS A 152 8.31 -5.54 -7.58
CA CYS A 152 8.35 -5.05 -8.96
C CYS A 152 7.79 -3.63 -9.10
N ALA A 153 6.70 -3.30 -8.38
CA ALA A 153 6.14 -1.96 -8.38
C ALA A 153 7.11 -0.94 -7.75
N ALA A 154 7.74 -1.29 -6.63
CA ALA A 154 8.77 -0.47 -6.00
C ALA A 154 9.98 -0.27 -6.90
N ALA A 155 10.48 -1.34 -7.55
CA ALA A 155 11.59 -1.26 -8.50
C ALA A 155 11.24 -0.39 -9.71
N LEU A 156 10.03 -0.50 -10.25
CA LEU A 156 9.58 0.33 -11.37
C LEU A 156 9.56 1.82 -11.01
N ILE A 157 9.05 2.17 -9.83
CA ILE A 157 9.05 3.55 -9.32
C ILE A 157 10.50 4.06 -9.17
N LEU A 158 11.39 3.24 -8.59
CA LEU A 158 12.78 3.62 -8.41
C LEU A 158 13.52 3.82 -9.75
N ILE A 159 13.33 2.89 -10.70
CA ILE A 159 13.91 2.99 -12.05
C ILE A 159 13.40 4.25 -12.74
N TRP A 160 12.11 4.56 -12.63
CA TRP A 160 11.51 5.79 -13.16
C TRP A 160 12.18 7.04 -12.57
N ILE A 161 12.28 7.11 -11.24
CA ILE A 161 12.90 8.25 -10.54
C ILE A 161 14.36 8.42 -10.97
N ILE A 162 15.15 7.34 -11.00
CA ILE A 162 16.56 7.37 -11.40
C ILE A 162 16.70 7.79 -12.86
N ALA A 163 15.92 7.22 -13.77
CA ALA A 163 16.01 7.53 -15.20
C ALA A 163 15.71 8.99 -15.51
N VAL A 164 14.69 9.56 -14.85
CA VAL A 164 14.38 10.98 -14.97
C VAL A 164 15.49 11.83 -14.34
N ALA A 165 15.95 11.49 -13.13
CA ALA A 165 17.04 12.19 -12.46
C ALA A 165 18.32 12.26 -13.29
N MET A 166 18.70 11.15 -13.94
CA MET A 166 19.86 11.12 -14.84
C MET A 166 19.67 12.01 -16.07
N LYS A 167 18.44 12.15 -16.57
CA LYS A 167 18.15 12.94 -17.78
C LYS A 167 18.01 14.43 -17.49
N THR A 168 17.45 14.81 -16.34
CA THR A 168 17.08 16.19 -16.03
C THR A 168 17.94 16.84 -14.95
N GLY A 169 18.76 16.06 -14.23
CA GLY A 169 19.52 16.51 -13.07
C GLY A 169 18.70 16.64 -11.78
N TRP A 170 17.43 16.23 -11.78
CA TRP A 170 16.55 16.30 -10.59
C TRP A 170 15.57 15.11 -10.56
N ALA A 171 15.26 14.61 -9.37
CA ALA A 171 14.39 13.44 -9.19
C ALA A 171 12.90 13.84 -9.23
N PRO A 172 12.05 13.16 -10.02
CA PRO A 172 10.61 13.43 -10.06
C PRO A 172 9.94 12.83 -8.82
N LEU A 173 10.02 13.54 -7.71
CA LEU A 173 9.39 13.12 -6.48
C LEU A 173 7.92 13.55 -6.53
N PHE A 174 7.04 12.75 -5.93
CA PHE A 174 5.60 12.98 -6.03
C PHE A 174 5.14 14.29 -5.35
N TRP A 175 6.03 14.98 -4.61
CA TRP A 175 5.76 16.27 -3.98
C TRP A 175 6.11 17.50 -4.85
N ASP A 176 6.86 17.34 -5.94
CA ASP A 176 7.23 18.44 -6.87
C ASP A 176 6.08 18.89 -7.80
N VAL A 177 4.83 18.56 -7.46
CA VAL A 177 3.65 18.81 -8.30
C VAL A 177 3.18 20.27 -8.22
N MET A 178 3.73 21.12 -7.34
CA MET A 178 3.22 22.49 -7.17
C MET A 178 4.27 23.55 -7.52
N GLY A 179 3.86 24.58 -8.27
CA GLY A 179 4.68 25.77 -8.56
C GLY A 179 5.87 25.55 -9.50
N GLN A 180 6.05 24.33 -10.02
CA GLN A 180 7.16 23.97 -10.89
C GLN A 180 6.82 24.13 -12.38
N PRO A 181 7.83 24.24 -13.28
CA PRO A 181 7.62 24.25 -14.72
C PRO A 181 6.76 23.07 -15.20
N PRO A 182 6.00 23.21 -16.31
CA PRO A 182 5.06 22.18 -16.78
C PRO A 182 5.66 20.76 -16.91
N ALA A 183 6.93 20.66 -17.27
CA ALA A 183 7.64 19.39 -17.36
C ALA A 183 7.83 18.69 -16.00
N ARG A 184 8.14 19.44 -14.93
CA ARG A 184 8.30 18.88 -13.59
C ARG A 184 6.97 18.37 -13.05
N TRP A 185 5.93 19.19 -13.18
CA TRP A 185 4.56 18.83 -12.82
C TRP A 185 4.12 17.51 -13.45
N ALA A 186 4.34 17.36 -14.77
CA ALA A 186 3.95 16.17 -15.50
C ALA A 186 4.71 14.92 -15.02
N LEU A 187 6.03 15.01 -14.84
CA LEU A 187 6.86 13.89 -14.42
C LEU A 187 6.55 13.45 -12.98
N SER A 188 6.32 14.40 -12.07
CA SER A 188 5.97 14.12 -10.67
C SER A 188 4.55 13.55 -10.54
N SER A 189 3.61 14.00 -11.39
CA SER A 189 2.28 13.41 -11.49
C SER A 189 2.33 11.94 -11.94
N VAL A 190 3.26 11.58 -12.83
CA VAL A 190 3.50 10.18 -13.20
C VAL A 190 4.04 9.38 -12.00
N THR A 191 4.98 9.93 -11.23
CA THR A 191 5.46 9.26 -10.00
C THR A 191 4.33 9.05 -8.99
N LEU A 192 3.49 10.06 -8.77
CA LEU A 192 2.33 9.96 -7.88
C LEU A 192 1.36 8.87 -8.37
N MET A 193 1.04 8.84 -9.67
CA MET A 193 0.20 7.81 -10.26
C MET A 193 0.79 6.41 -10.08
N LEU A 194 2.09 6.25 -10.36
CA LEU A 194 2.80 4.98 -10.18
C LEU A 194 2.79 4.54 -8.71
N PHE A 195 2.96 5.47 -7.78
CA PHE A 195 2.91 5.20 -6.34
C PHE A 195 1.51 4.75 -5.90
N VAL A 196 0.46 5.45 -6.30
CA VAL A 196 -0.94 5.09 -6.00
C VAL A 196 -1.27 3.72 -6.58
N VAL A 197 -0.97 3.48 -7.86
CA VAL A 197 -1.18 2.19 -8.51
C VAL A 197 -0.36 1.08 -7.83
N GLY A 198 0.88 1.38 -7.46
CA GLY A 198 1.78 0.48 -6.75
C GLY A 198 1.22 0.07 -5.38
N LEU A 199 0.72 1.01 -4.58
CA LEU A 199 0.13 0.75 -3.28
C LEU A 199 -1.15 -0.10 -3.38
N PHE A 200 -2.12 0.33 -4.18
CA PHE A 200 -3.38 -0.41 -4.33
C PHE A 200 -3.17 -1.77 -4.97
N GLY A 201 -2.34 -1.83 -6.01
CA GLY A 201 -1.97 -3.09 -6.65
C GLY A 201 -1.27 -4.04 -5.67
N SER A 202 -0.38 -3.53 -4.82
CA SER A 202 0.31 -4.33 -3.80
C SER A 202 -0.66 -4.86 -2.75
N ALA A 203 -1.59 -4.03 -2.27
CA ALA A 203 -2.63 -4.45 -1.34
C ALA A 203 -3.50 -5.57 -1.93
N ILE A 204 -3.99 -5.39 -3.16
CA ILE A 204 -4.80 -6.39 -3.85
C ILE A 204 -4.00 -7.68 -4.07
N SER A 205 -2.76 -7.55 -4.53
CA SER A 205 -1.91 -8.69 -4.85
C SER A 205 -1.53 -9.50 -3.62
N LEU A 206 -1.15 -8.85 -2.52
CA LEU A 206 -0.86 -9.50 -1.24
C LEU A 206 -2.07 -10.22 -0.68
N LYS A 207 -3.25 -9.57 -0.69
CA LYS A 207 -4.50 -10.24 -0.28
C LYS A 207 -4.75 -11.50 -1.11
N GLN A 208 -4.62 -11.42 -2.44
CA GLN A 208 -4.83 -12.58 -3.31
C GLN A 208 -3.80 -13.69 -3.06
N ALA A 209 -2.54 -13.34 -2.81
CA ALA A 209 -1.51 -14.31 -2.49
C ALA A 209 -1.80 -15.03 -1.16
N ILE A 210 -2.14 -14.27 -0.12
CA ILE A 210 -2.49 -14.80 1.20
C ILE A 210 -3.74 -15.70 1.11
N GLN A 211 -4.77 -15.24 0.41
CA GLN A 211 -6.02 -16.01 0.18
C GLN A 211 -5.78 -17.35 -0.51
N ARG A 212 -4.86 -17.39 -1.50
CA ARG A 212 -4.59 -18.59 -2.30
C ARG A 212 -3.56 -19.52 -1.67
N SER A 213 -2.80 -19.03 -0.70
CA SER A 213 -1.87 -19.84 0.08
C SER A 213 -2.61 -20.59 1.17
N THR A 214 -2.45 -21.90 1.26
CA THR A 214 -2.91 -22.67 2.40
C THR A 214 -1.92 -22.46 3.55
N LEU A 215 -2.13 -21.41 4.34
CA LEU A 215 -1.41 -21.18 5.60
C LEU A 215 -1.98 -22.04 6.74
N THR A 216 -2.42 -23.26 6.42
CA THR A 216 -2.93 -24.22 7.41
C THR A 216 -1.71 -24.87 8.06
N GLU A 217 -1.54 -24.71 9.38
CA GLU A 217 -0.48 -25.31 10.24
C GLU A 217 0.61 -26.06 9.49
N GLN A 218 1.46 -25.32 8.75
CA GLN A 218 2.48 -25.95 7.94
C GLN A 218 3.64 -26.36 8.84
N GLN A 219 3.94 -27.66 8.86
CA GLN A 219 5.21 -28.20 9.31
C GLN A 219 6.34 -27.43 8.63
N LEU A 220 6.99 -26.54 9.37
CA LEU A 220 8.10 -25.76 8.84
C LEU A 220 9.34 -26.65 8.93
N ILE A 221 9.65 -27.37 7.84
CA ILE A 221 10.90 -28.12 7.74
C ILE A 221 12.03 -27.10 7.55
N LEU A 222 12.67 -26.72 8.66
CA LEU A 222 13.85 -25.87 8.72
C LEU A 222 15.08 -26.77 8.91
N PHE A 223 16.08 -26.66 8.02
CA PHE A 223 17.31 -27.48 8.06
C PHE A 223 17.08 -29.01 8.06
N GLY A 224 16.13 -29.50 7.28
CA GLY A 224 15.84 -30.95 7.20
C GLY A 224 15.16 -31.55 8.43
N ARG A 225 14.93 -30.77 9.49
CA ARG A 225 14.10 -31.16 10.64
C ARG A 225 12.72 -30.54 10.50
N ALA A 226 11.68 -31.36 10.63
CA ALA A 226 10.33 -30.87 10.80
C ALA A 226 10.23 -30.19 12.18
N VAL A 227 10.47 -28.88 12.22
CA VAL A 227 10.26 -28.11 13.44
C VAL A 227 8.80 -27.69 13.43
N TRP A 228 8.04 -28.24 14.37
CA TRP A 228 6.69 -27.77 14.69
C TRP A 228 6.79 -26.45 15.45
N ILE A 229 7.29 -25.42 14.77
CA ILE A 229 7.14 -24.06 15.27
C ILE A 229 5.65 -23.80 15.17
N ARG A 230 4.96 -23.56 16.30
CA ARG A 230 3.61 -22.99 16.30
C ARG A 230 3.73 -21.60 15.67
N PRO A 231 3.56 -21.42 14.34
CA PRO A 231 3.94 -20.17 13.67
C PRO A 231 3.05 -19.02 14.18
N LEU A 232 1.85 -19.40 14.62
CA LEU A 232 0.87 -18.57 15.27
C LEU A 232 1.36 -17.92 16.56
N SER A 233 2.14 -18.60 17.41
CA SER A 233 2.61 -17.98 18.66
C SER A 233 3.72 -16.96 18.42
N LEU A 234 4.62 -17.24 17.48
CA LEU A 234 5.68 -16.29 17.11
C LEU A 234 5.13 -15.08 16.35
N ALA A 235 4.03 -15.21 15.59
CA ALA A 235 3.41 -14.10 14.90
C ALA A 235 2.72 -13.08 15.83
N LYS A 236 2.39 -13.45 17.08
CA LYS A 236 1.69 -12.58 18.04
C LYS A 236 2.51 -11.34 18.40
N ILE A 237 3.80 -11.52 18.71
CA ILE A 237 4.66 -10.43 19.16
C ILE A 237 4.88 -9.42 18.02
N PRO A 238 5.33 -9.80 16.81
CA PRO A 238 5.48 -8.86 15.70
C PRO A 238 4.17 -8.17 15.32
N ALA A 239 3.02 -8.86 15.39
CA ALA A 239 1.73 -8.24 15.10
C ALA A 239 1.36 -7.14 16.12
N LEU A 240 1.61 -7.39 17.42
CA LEU A 240 1.43 -6.40 18.47
C LEU A 240 2.41 -5.24 18.35
N VAL A 241 3.68 -5.53 18.05
CA VAL A 241 4.72 -4.51 17.83
C VAL A 241 4.35 -3.64 16.63
N LEU A 242 3.88 -4.22 15.52
CA LEU A 242 3.42 -3.46 14.35
C LEU A 242 2.23 -2.57 14.71
N ALA A 243 1.22 -3.09 15.40
CA ALA A 243 0.05 -2.31 15.80
C ALA A 243 0.43 -1.16 16.76
N GLY A 244 1.26 -1.45 17.77
CA GLY A 244 1.77 -0.44 18.71
C GLY A 244 2.60 0.63 18.01
N SER A 245 3.42 0.25 17.03
CA SER A 245 4.23 1.20 16.24
C SER A 245 3.37 2.14 15.40
N ILE A 246 2.30 1.63 14.79
CA ILE A 246 1.35 2.45 14.03
C ILE A 246 0.57 3.39 14.95
N VAL A 247 0.17 2.94 16.13
CA VAL A 247 -0.43 3.81 17.16
C VAL A 247 0.55 4.90 17.58
N MET A 248 1.81 4.55 17.82
CA MET A 248 2.87 5.50 18.18
C MET A 248 3.07 6.56 17.09
N MET A 249 3.06 6.15 15.81
CA MET A 249 3.08 7.10 14.69
C MET A 249 1.85 8.01 14.70
N ALA A 250 0.63 7.48 14.88
CA ALA A 250 -0.58 8.30 14.92
C ALA A 250 -0.56 9.35 16.05
N VAL A 251 -0.10 8.96 17.25
CA VAL A 251 0.10 9.88 18.38
C VAL A 251 1.17 10.91 18.05
N GLY A 252 2.28 10.49 17.44
CA GLY A 252 3.35 11.37 16.98
C GLY A 252 2.88 12.44 16.00
N VAL A 253 2.12 12.03 14.98
CA VAL A 253 1.53 12.95 13.99
C VAL A 253 0.55 13.91 14.63
N THR A 254 -0.25 13.44 15.60
CA THR A 254 -1.20 14.29 16.34
C THR A 254 -0.45 15.37 17.12
N GLY A 255 0.53 14.98 17.94
CA GLY A 255 1.31 15.92 18.75
C GLY A 255 2.13 16.89 17.90
N TRP A 256 2.71 16.40 16.81
CA TRP A 256 3.46 17.23 15.87
C TRP A 256 2.58 18.34 15.25
N GLY A 257 1.39 18.00 14.73
CA GLY A 257 0.54 19.00 14.07
C GLY A 257 -0.05 20.04 15.01
N LEU A 258 -0.42 19.64 16.24
CA LEU A 258 -0.90 20.58 17.25
C LEU A 258 0.18 21.61 17.63
N LEU A 259 1.44 21.16 17.76
CA LEU A 259 2.54 22.08 18.04
C LEU A 259 2.96 22.89 16.80
N ALA A 260 2.78 22.36 15.59
CA ALA A 260 3.07 23.10 14.36
C ALA A 260 2.12 24.29 14.20
N ASP A 261 0.84 24.09 14.51
CA ASP A 261 -0.15 25.17 14.58
C ASP A 261 0.21 26.22 15.65
N GLN A 262 0.71 25.78 16.80
CA GLN A 262 1.10 26.68 17.88
C GLN A 262 2.36 27.50 17.59
N TYR A 263 3.43 26.85 17.10
CA TYR A 263 4.75 27.49 16.94
C TYR A 263 4.95 28.15 15.58
N ALA A 264 4.27 27.68 14.53
CA ALA A 264 4.41 28.20 13.18
C ALA A 264 3.04 28.29 12.46
N PRO A 265 2.03 28.98 13.02
CA PRO A 265 0.68 29.03 12.46
C PRO A 265 0.68 29.55 11.01
N ALA A 266 1.45 30.60 10.73
CA ALA A 266 1.52 31.14 9.37
C ALA A 266 1.98 30.10 8.35
N ALA A 267 3.00 29.30 8.67
CA ALA A 267 3.49 28.23 7.79
C ALA A 267 2.57 27.01 7.77
N PHE A 268 1.91 26.69 8.88
CA PHE A 268 0.99 25.57 8.98
C PHE A 268 -0.32 25.79 8.21
N HIS A 269 -0.74 27.04 8.06
CA HIS A 269 -1.91 27.42 7.26
C HIS A 269 -1.56 27.86 5.82
N ALA A 270 -0.27 27.93 5.47
CA ALA A 270 0.20 28.23 4.12
C ALA A 270 -0.10 27.08 3.12
N ARG A 271 -0.06 27.39 1.81
CA ARG A 271 -0.42 26.48 0.71
C ARG A 271 0.81 25.92 -0.01
N ASP A 272 1.89 25.74 0.75
CA ASP A 272 3.23 25.61 0.17
C ASP A 272 3.68 24.14 0.12
N GLY A 273 3.09 23.25 0.93
CA GLY A 273 3.45 21.83 1.00
C GLY A 273 2.26 20.85 1.04
N GLY A 274 1.02 21.33 0.94
CA GLY A 274 -0.14 20.45 0.98
C GLY A 274 -0.46 19.78 -0.37
N PHE A 275 -1.09 18.61 -0.29
CA PHE A 275 -1.54 17.83 -1.44
C PHE A 275 -2.30 18.69 -2.46
N PHE A 276 -1.81 18.78 -3.70
CA PHE A 276 -2.37 19.61 -4.78
C PHE A 276 -2.57 21.10 -4.41
N GLY A 277 -1.68 21.68 -3.61
CA GLY A 277 -1.76 23.09 -3.21
C GLY A 277 -2.81 23.37 -2.14
N SER A 278 -3.24 22.31 -1.44
CA SER A 278 -4.02 22.47 -0.22
C SER A 278 -3.16 23.11 0.88
N PRO A 279 -3.78 23.70 1.91
CA PRO A 279 -3.05 24.12 3.10
C PRO A 279 -2.33 22.95 3.78
N ASN A 280 -1.18 23.20 4.41
CA ASN A 280 -0.44 22.19 5.18
C ASN A 280 -1.31 21.54 6.26
N LEU A 281 -2.19 22.31 6.91
CA LEU A 281 -3.23 21.81 7.82
C LEU A 281 -4.09 20.69 7.19
N VAL A 282 -4.60 20.90 5.97
CA VAL A 282 -5.48 19.93 5.30
C VAL A 282 -4.73 18.65 4.98
N SER A 283 -3.49 18.79 4.50
CA SER A 283 -2.61 17.66 4.24
C SER A 283 -2.30 16.88 5.52
N TRP A 284 -1.94 17.57 6.60
CA TRP A 284 -1.71 16.97 7.92
C TRP A 284 -2.96 16.22 8.43
N MET A 285 -4.15 16.83 8.32
CA MET A 285 -5.41 16.17 8.70
C MET A 285 -5.66 14.89 7.89
N GLY A 286 -5.35 14.92 6.58
CA GLY A 286 -5.43 13.74 5.71
C GLY A 286 -4.49 12.63 6.17
N SER A 287 -3.23 12.96 6.48
CA SER A 287 -2.26 12.01 7.05
C SER A 287 -2.74 11.45 8.40
N LEU A 288 -3.21 12.31 9.31
CA LEU A 288 -3.68 11.92 10.63
C LEU A 288 -4.87 10.94 10.51
N ALA A 289 -5.86 11.27 9.69
CA ALA A 289 -7.02 10.40 9.46
C ALA A 289 -6.58 9.01 8.97
N LEU A 290 -5.63 8.97 8.02
CA LEU A 290 -5.15 7.71 7.47
C LEU A 290 -4.31 6.91 8.48
N PHE A 291 -3.50 7.57 9.33
CA PHE A 291 -2.80 6.92 10.44
C PHE A 291 -3.77 6.35 11.48
N VAL A 292 -4.85 7.07 11.83
CA VAL A 292 -5.88 6.57 12.75
C VAL A 292 -6.59 5.35 12.17
N VAL A 293 -7.01 5.39 10.91
CA VAL A 293 -7.62 4.24 10.22
C VAL A 293 -6.65 3.06 10.18
N SER A 294 -5.38 3.32 9.88
CA SER A 294 -4.32 2.31 9.89
C SER A 294 -4.16 1.68 11.29
N ALA A 295 -4.09 2.50 12.34
CA ALA A 295 -3.95 2.05 13.73
C ALA A 295 -5.12 1.16 14.15
N VAL A 296 -6.36 1.58 13.89
CA VAL A 296 -7.56 0.79 14.17
C VAL A 296 -7.53 -0.54 13.40
N THR A 297 -7.14 -0.50 12.13
CA THR A 297 -7.04 -1.71 11.28
C THR A 297 -5.98 -2.68 11.81
N ALA A 298 -4.82 -2.17 12.21
CA ALA A 298 -3.76 -2.96 12.82
C ALA A 298 -4.20 -3.55 14.16
N LEU A 299 -4.80 -2.77 15.06
CA LEU A 299 -5.30 -3.29 16.34
C LEU A 299 -6.33 -4.41 16.15
N ARG A 300 -7.24 -4.27 15.18
CA ARG A 300 -8.21 -5.32 14.84
C ARG A 300 -7.54 -6.59 14.32
N GLY A 301 -6.55 -6.46 13.44
CA GLY A 301 -5.77 -7.62 13.00
C GLY A 301 -5.05 -8.30 14.17
N ALA A 302 -4.35 -7.52 15.02
CA ALA A 302 -3.57 -8.06 16.13
C ALA A 302 -4.47 -8.84 17.10
N ARG A 303 -5.64 -8.28 17.42
CA ARG A 303 -6.66 -8.96 18.22
C ARG A 303 -7.09 -10.30 17.62
N TRP A 304 -7.33 -10.38 16.31
CA TRP A 304 -7.69 -11.63 15.65
C TRP A 304 -6.60 -12.71 15.73
N ILE A 305 -5.33 -12.32 15.64
CA ILE A 305 -4.18 -13.24 15.85
C ILE A 305 -4.12 -13.72 17.31
N LEU A 306 -4.44 -12.87 18.28
CA LEU A 306 -4.47 -13.24 19.70
C LEU A 306 -5.63 -14.19 20.01
N ASP A 307 -6.80 -13.94 19.41
CA ASP A 307 -8.04 -14.72 19.60
C ASP A 307 -8.01 -16.09 18.93
N THR A 308 -7.07 -16.34 18.00
CA THR A 308 -6.72 -17.70 17.57
C THR A 308 -6.07 -18.44 18.74
N ARG A 309 -6.90 -18.90 19.68
CA ARG A 309 -6.52 -19.88 20.69
C ARG A 309 -6.17 -21.18 19.97
N THR A 310 -5.11 -21.81 20.48
CA THR A 310 -4.66 -23.15 20.14
C THR A 310 -5.80 -24.13 20.46
N ALA A 311 -6.71 -24.31 19.50
CA ALA A 311 -7.62 -25.44 19.49
C ALA A 311 -6.82 -26.72 19.23
#